data_AF-A0A1T4XHL0-F1
#
_entry.id   AF-A0A1T4XHL0-F1
#
_cell.length_a   1.000
_cell.length_b   1.000
_cell.length_c   1.000
_cell.angle_alpha   90.00
_cell.angle_beta   90.00
_cell.angle_gamma   90.00
#
_symmetry.space_group_name_H-M   'P 1'
#
loop_
_entity.id
_entity.type
_entity.pdbx_description
1 polymer ?
#
loop_
_entity_poly.entity_id
_entity_poly.type
_entity_poly.pdbx_seq_one_letter_code
_entity_poly.pdbx_strand_id
1 'polypeptide(L)'
;MSNWQVYNFENRIRDILSNVNYSPNPFHHFKRPYLSAYQIAIEFNRLYPNDVTKMGYVVGGDGSNTNKSLARYIANELSKRIKAGEITDIEGAFISSNFLKEMVFDNNGQDVISSSLGSEYDLSMFRLKV
;
A
#
# COMPACT_ATOMS: atom_id res chain seq x y z
N MET A 1 19.15 -11.43 -4.03
CA MET A 1 17.68 -11.50 -4.08
C MET A 1 17.11 -10.20 -3.55
N SER A 2 16.05 -9.66 -4.15
CA SER A 2 15.41 -8.45 -3.62
C SER A 2 14.63 -8.75 -2.34
N ASN A 3 14.40 -7.75 -1.49
CA ASN A 3 13.53 -7.88 -0.30
C ASN A 3 12.17 -8.50 -0.67
N TRP A 4 11.64 -8.17 -1.85
CA TRP A 4 10.41 -8.75 -2.39
C TRP A 4 10.37 -10.28 -2.33
N GLN A 5 11.44 -10.92 -2.79
CA GLN A 5 11.56 -12.38 -2.83
C GLN A 5 11.86 -12.95 -1.45
N VAL A 6 12.82 -12.35 -0.74
CA VAL A 6 13.29 -12.84 0.57
C VAL A 6 12.16 -12.88 1.60
N TYR A 7 11.29 -11.87 1.59
CA TYR A 7 10.20 -11.73 2.57
C TYR A 7 8.82 -12.11 2.03
N ASN A 8 8.76 -12.76 0.86
CA ASN A 8 7.51 -13.22 0.24
C ASN A 8 6.44 -12.10 0.14
N PHE A 9 6.86 -10.90 -0.27
CA PHE A 9 6.00 -9.70 -0.26
C PHE A 9 4.71 -9.90 -1.02
N GLU A 10 4.81 -10.52 -2.20
CA GLU A 10 3.68 -10.67 -3.11
C GLU A 10 2.52 -11.43 -2.47
N ASN A 11 2.80 -12.60 -1.90
CA ASN A 11 1.76 -13.41 -1.26
C ASN A 11 1.24 -12.76 0.01
N ARG A 12 2.11 -12.14 0.82
CA ARG A 12 1.68 -11.39 2.01
C ARG A 12 0.79 -10.19 1.66
N ILE A 13 1.07 -9.49 0.56
CA ILE A 13 0.22 -8.41 0.06
C ILE A 13 -1.09 -8.98 -0.47
N ARG A 14 -1.09 -10.11 -1.20
CA ARG A 14 -2.34 -10.79 -1.59
C ARG A 14 -3.20 -11.12 -0.38
N ASP A 15 -2.60 -11.63 0.69
CA ASP A 15 -3.30 -11.94 1.93
C ASP A 15 -3.90 -10.67 2.58
N ILE A 16 -3.16 -9.57 2.60
CA ILE A 16 -3.68 -8.28 3.09
C ILE A 16 -4.86 -7.80 2.22
N LEU A 17 -4.72 -7.84 0.90
CA LEU A 17 -5.77 -7.40 -0.03
C LEU A 17 -6.99 -8.34 -0.02
N SER A 18 -6.81 -9.62 0.28
CA SER A 18 -7.88 -10.63 0.34
C SER A 18 -8.68 -10.56 1.65
N ASN A 19 -8.05 -10.13 2.74
CA ASN A 19 -8.64 -10.05 4.08
C ASN A 19 -9.13 -8.65 4.49
N VAL A 20 -9.29 -7.73 3.53
CA VAL A 20 -9.86 -6.41 3.83
C VAL A 20 -11.26 -6.59 4.43
N ASN A 21 -11.44 -6.04 5.63
CA ASN A 21 -12.76 -5.93 6.26
C ASN A 21 -13.53 -4.80 5.58
N TYR A 22 -14.58 -5.13 4.85
CA TYR A 22 -15.53 -4.18 4.31
C TYR A 22 -16.94 -4.72 4.50
N SER A 23 -17.94 -3.84 4.53
CA SER A 23 -19.34 -4.29 4.50
C SER A 23 -19.68 -4.71 3.08
N PRO A 24 -19.82 -6.02 2.78
CA PRO A 24 -20.14 -6.44 1.43
C PRO A 24 -21.61 -6.10 1.20
N ASN A 25 -21.87 -5.04 0.45
CA ASN A 25 -23.16 -4.91 -0.20
C ASN A 25 -23.09 -5.72 -1.50
N PRO A 26 -23.71 -6.92 -1.57
CA PRO A 26 -23.62 -7.78 -2.74
C PRO A 26 -24.21 -7.15 -4.01
N PHE A 27 -25.00 -6.09 -3.86
CA PHE A 27 -25.59 -5.32 -4.97
C PHE A 27 -24.72 -4.13 -5.40
N HIS A 28 -23.62 -3.84 -4.69
CA HIS A 28 -22.77 -2.70 -4.98
C HIS A 28 -21.72 -3.04 -6.05
N HIS A 29 -21.85 -2.43 -7.21
CA HIS A 29 -21.03 -2.72 -8.40
C HIS A 29 -19.52 -2.43 -8.26
N PHE A 30 -19.09 -1.63 -7.27
CA PHE A 30 -17.65 -1.39 -7.03
C PHE A 30 -16.90 -2.58 -6.40
N LYS A 31 -17.58 -3.67 -6.05
CA LYS A 31 -16.97 -4.91 -5.53
C LYS A 31 -16.07 -4.62 -4.31
N ARG A 32 -14.83 -5.13 -4.32
CA ARG A 32 -13.83 -4.99 -3.26
C ARG A 32 -13.21 -3.58 -3.27
N PRO A 33 -13.06 -2.92 -2.11
CA PRO A 33 -12.41 -1.62 -2.03
C PRO A 33 -10.92 -1.71 -2.37
N TYR A 34 -10.35 -0.58 -2.78
CA TYR A 34 -8.90 -0.42 -2.88
C TYR A 34 -8.30 -0.07 -1.52
N LEU A 35 -7.06 -0.48 -1.31
CA LEU A 35 -6.20 0.02 -0.23
C LEU A 35 -5.11 0.91 -0.80
N SER A 36 -4.83 2.03 -0.15
CA SER A 36 -3.65 2.84 -0.45
C SER A 36 -2.37 2.08 -0.12
N ALA A 37 -1.25 2.46 -0.73
CA ALA A 37 0.05 1.91 -0.37
C ALA A 37 0.39 2.10 1.13
N TYR A 38 -0.12 3.16 1.77
CA TYR A 38 0.03 3.38 3.22
C TYR A 38 -0.78 2.39 4.04
N GLN A 39 -2.05 2.14 3.68
CA GLN A 39 -2.87 1.14 4.36
C GLN A 39 -2.24 -0.26 4.26
N ILE A 40 -1.71 -0.62 3.09
CA ILE A 40 -0.99 -1.88 2.92
C ILE A 40 0.27 -1.90 3.78
N ALA A 41 1.05 -0.82 3.82
CA ALA A 41 2.26 -0.74 4.64
C ALA A 41 1.99 -0.81 6.15
N ILE A 42 0.91 -0.17 6.63
CA ILE A 42 0.46 -0.23 8.02
C ILE A 42 0.12 -1.68 8.37
N GLU A 43 -0.71 -2.33 7.55
CA GLU A 43 -1.13 -3.70 7.81
C GLU A 43 0.04 -4.68 7.71
N PHE A 44 0.94 -4.48 6.74
CA PHE A 44 2.15 -5.29 6.60
C PHE A 44 3.07 -5.14 7.82
N ASN A 45 3.25 -3.92 8.33
CA ASN A 45 4.04 -3.67 9.53
C ASN A 45 3.38 -4.24 10.78
N ARG A 46 2.03 -4.23 10.85
CA ARG A 46 1.27 -4.84 11.94
C ARG A 46 1.45 -6.36 11.98
N LEU A 47 1.42 -7.02 10.82
CA LEU A 47 1.54 -8.47 10.69
C LEU A 47 3.00 -8.97 10.76
N TYR A 48 3.95 -8.19 10.24
CA TYR A 48 5.35 -8.60 10.07
C TYR A 48 6.37 -7.56 10.58
N PRO A 49 6.24 -7.04 11.82
CA PRO A 49 7.05 -5.92 12.31
C PRO A 49 8.56 -6.23 12.38
N ASN A 50 8.92 -7.46 12.72
CA ASN A 50 10.30 -7.91 12.79
C ASN A 50 10.98 -7.91 11.41
N ASP A 51 10.24 -8.30 10.37
CA ASP A 51 10.75 -8.32 9.01
C ASP A 51 10.92 -6.90 8.46
N VAL A 52 9.94 -6.03 8.71
CA VAL A 52 10.03 -4.59 8.37
C VAL A 52 11.25 -3.94 9.01
N THR A 53 11.50 -4.23 10.29
CA THR A 53 12.67 -3.75 11.01
C THR A 53 13.98 -4.28 10.42
N LYS A 54 14.07 -5.58 10.10
CA LYS A 54 15.26 -6.19 9.47
C LYS A 54 15.57 -5.61 8.10
N MET A 55 14.55 -5.22 7.35
CA MET A 55 14.71 -4.56 6.06
C MET A 55 15.15 -3.09 6.20
N GLY A 56 15.10 -2.51 7.40
CA GLY A 56 15.42 -1.11 7.65
C GLY A 56 14.34 -0.14 7.19
N TYR A 57 13.11 -0.63 7.01
CA TYR A 57 11.95 0.20 6.65
C TYR A 57 11.17 0.66 7.89
N VAL A 58 10.43 1.74 7.70
CA VAL A 58 9.31 2.18 8.55
C VAL A 58 8.09 2.34 7.65
N VAL A 59 6.87 2.43 8.21
CA VAL A 59 5.64 2.63 7.41
C VAL A 59 5.81 3.79 6.41
N GLY A 60 6.45 4.88 6.86
CA GLY A 60 6.70 6.09 6.08
C GLY A 60 5.66 7.17 6.38
N GLY A 61 5.61 8.21 5.53
CA GLY A 61 4.74 9.37 5.70
C GLY A 61 5.50 10.69 5.58
N ASP A 62 4.78 11.80 5.66
CA ASP A 62 5.40 13.13 5.69
C ASP A 62 6.40 13.24 6.84
N GLY A 63 7.53 13.92 6.61
CA GLY A 63 8.66 14.00 7.54
C GLY A 63 9.50 12.72 7.70
N SER A 64 9.14 11.60 7.07
CA SER A 64 9.96 10.38 7.09
C SER A 64 11.10 10.42 6.07
N ASN A 65 12.22 9.75 6.37
CA ASN A 65 13.27 9.54 5.37
C ASN A 65 12.69 8.71 4.21
N THR A 66 12.50 9.33 3.05
CA THR A 66 11.84 8.75 1.88
C THR A 66 12.52 7.50 1.33
N ASN A 67 13.80 7.27 1.67
CA ASN A 67 14.54 6.06 1.32
C ASN A 67 14.21 4.85 2.21
N LYS A 68 13.51 5.07 3.34
CA LYS A 68 13.10 4.05 4.30
C LYS A 68 11.57 3.85 4.38
N SER A 69 10.82 4.44 3.46
CA SER A 69 9.35 4.31 3.43
C SER A 69 8.89 2.98 2.83
N LEU A 70 8.25 2.15 3.66
CA LEU A 70 7.63 0.89 3.25
C LEU A 70 6.49 1.12 2.26
N ALA A 71 5.66 2.14 2.48
CA ALA A 71 4.57 2.50 1.57
C ALA A 71 5.10 2.79 0.15
N ARG A 72 6.19 3.57 0.04
CA ARG A 72 6.83 3.86 -1.24
C ARG A 72 7.44 2.61 -1.87
N TYR A 73 8.10 1.77 -1.07
CA TYR A 73 8.67 0.51 -1.55
C TYR A 73 7.57 -0.39 -2.15
N ILE A 74 6.47 -0.60 -1.43
CA ILE A 74 5.32 -1.40 -1.87
C ILE A 74 4.72 -0.83 -3.15
N ALA A 75 4.46 0.49 -3.20
CA ALA A 75 3.89 1.12 -4.39
C ALA A 75 4.75 0.92 -5.64
N ASN A 76 6.07 1.14 -5.52
CA ASN A 76 7.02 0.99 -6.62
C ASN A 76 7.10 -0.46 -7.10
N GLU A 77 7.22 -1.41 -6.18
CA GLU A 77 7.39 -2.82 -6.53
C GLU A 77 6.12 -3.43 -7.14
N LEU A 78 4.93 -3.06 -6.64
CA LEU A 78 3.64 -3.46 -7.22
C LEU A 78 3.46 -2.84 -8.61
N SER A 79 3.65 -1.52 -8.75
CA SER A 79 3.52 -0.83 -10.02
C SER A 79 4.42 -1.44 -11.11
N LYS A 80 5.69 -1.67 -10.77
CA LYS A 80 6.67 -2.30 -11.67
C LYS A 80 6.22 -3.68 -12.14
N ARG A 81 5.74 -4.53 -11.23
CA ARG A 81 5.37 -5.93 -11.52
C ARG A 81 4.05 -6.07 -12.25
N ILE A 82 3.06 -5.24 -11.89
CA ILE A 82 1.81 -5.16 -12.63
C ILE A 82 2.09 -4.71 -14.07
N LYS A 83 2.93 -3.68 -14.26
CA LYS A 83 3.33 -3.22 -15.59
C LYS A 83 4.08 -4.28 -16.39
N ALA A 84 4.91 -5.09 -15.73
CA ALA A 84 5.66 -6.18 -16.35
C ALA A 84 4.81 -7.43 -16.66
N GLY A 85 3.56 -7.50 -16.18
CA GLY A 85 2.71 -8.69 -16.31
C GLY A 85 3.08 -9.84 -15.36
N GLU A 86 3.98 -9.61 -14.40
CA GLU A 86 4.37 -10.59 -13.37
C GLU A 86 3.25 -10.78 -12.34
N ILE A 87 2.49 -9.72 -12.05
CA ILE A 87 1.29 -9.75 -11.21
C ILE A 87 0.10 -9.40 -12.08
N THR A 88 -0.81 -10.36 -12.26
CA THR A 88 -1.97 -10.24 -13.15
C THR A 88 -3.29 -10.15 -12.39
N ASP A 89 -3.30 -10.51 -11.11
CA ASP A 89 -4.46 -10.61 -10.23
C ASP A 89 -4.64 -9.40 -9.30
N ILE A 90 -3.68 -8.47 -9.26
CA ILE A 90 -3.80 -7.18 -8.56
C ILE A 90 -3.93 -6.07 -9.61
N GLU A 91 -4.84 -5.14 -9.38
CA GLU A 91 -4.95 -3.91 -10.17
C GLU A 91 -4.56 -2.68 -9.33
N GLY A 92 -3.99 -1.69 -10.02
CA GLY A 92 -3.60 -0.40 -9.43
C GLY A 92 -4.51 0.72 -9.91
N ALA A 93 -4.73 1.70 -9.05
CA ALA A 93 -5.44 2.95 -9.35
C ALA A 93 -4.76 4.13 -8.64
N PHE A 94 -5.16 5.34 -8.97
CA PHE A 94 -4.70 6.56 -8.29
C PHE A 94 -5.88 7.29 -7.63
N ILE A 95 -5.63 7.88 -6.46
CA ILE A 95 -6.46 8.96 -5.94
C ILE A 95 -5.92 10.26 -6.52
N SER A 96 -6.76 11.00 -7.23
CA SER A 96 -6.38 12.31 -7.75
C SER A 96 -6.06 13.26 -6.59
N SER A 97 -4.94 13.97 -6.73
CA SER A 97 -4.55 15.05 -5.83
C SER A 97 -5.38 16.33 -5.99
N ASN A 98 -6.24 16.41 -7.01
CA ASN A 98 -7.13 17.55 -7.20
C ASN A 98 -8.07 17.72 -6.00
N PHE A 99 -8.02 18.89 -5.37
CA PHE A 99 -8.78 19.23 -4.15
C PHE A 99 -8.49 18.35 -2.94
N LEU A 100 -7.39 17.57 -2.95
CA LEU A 100 -6.94 16.83 -1.78
C LEU A 100 -6.10 17.77 -0.91
N LYS A 101 -6.53 18.02 0.33
CA LYS A 101 -5.78 18.85 1.29
C LYS A 101 -4.76 18.03 2.08
N GLU A 102 -5.21 16.88 2.58
CA GLU A 102 -4.43 15.97 3.41
C GLU A 102 -5.05 14.57 3.32
N MET A 103 -4.24 13.53 3.48
CA MET A 103 -4.72 12.18 3.75
C MET A 103 -3.94 11.61 4.93
N VAL A 104 -4.66 11.31 6.01
CA VAL A 104 -4.10 10.82 7.27
C VAL A 104 -4.60 9.41 7.53
N PHE A 105 -3.70 8.52 7.90
CA PHE A 105 -3.99 7.14 8.25
C PHE A 105 -3.66 6.87 9.70
N ASP A 106 -4.53 6.16 10.40
CA ASP A 106 -4.25 5.68 11.76
C ASP A 106 -3.31 4.47 11.71
N ASN A 107 -2.21 4.56 12.45
CA ASN A 107 -1.27 3.48 12.68
C ASN A 107 -1.17 3.20 14.18
N ASN A 108 -2.22 2.58 14.74
CA ASN A 108 -2.34 2.27 16.17
C ASN A 108 -2.26 3.51 17.08
N GLY A 109 -3.05 4.54 16.77
CA GLY A 109 -3.10 5.81 17.50
C GLY A 109 -1.97 6.78 17.16
N GLN A 110 -1.20 6.51 16.09
CA GLN A 110 -0.21 7.42 15.54
C GLN A 110 -0.59 7.78 14.11
N ASP A 111 -0.63 9.07 13.82
CA ASP A 111 -0.98 9.56 12.49
C ASP A 111 0.15 9.33 11.49
N VAL A 112 -0.20 8.75 10.34
CA VAL A 112 0.65 8.67 9.15
C VAL A 112 0.06 9.57 8.08
N ILE A 113 0.71 10.71 7.85
CA ILE A 113 0.30 11.69 6.83
C ILE A 113 0.90 11.29 5.48
N SER A 114 0.08 11.24 4.42
CA SER A 114 0.57 10.88 3.09
C SER A 114 1.49 11.97 2.53
N SER A 115 2.68 11.61 2.05
CA SER A 115 3.62 12.56 1.41
C SER A 115 3.30 12.89 -0.06
N SER A 116 2.15 12.42 -0.58
CA SER A 116 1.81 12.55 -2.01
C SER A 116 1.39 13.98 -2.40
N LEU A 117 1.03 14.80 -1.43
CA LEU A 117 0.53 16.16 -1.65
C LEU A 117 1.68 17.11 -1.99
N GLY A 118 1.62 17.73 -3.18
CA GLY A 118 2.69 18.57 -3.72
C GLY A 118 3.82 17.79 -4.40
N SER A 119 3.71 16.45 -4.50
CA SER A 119 4.63 15.64 -5.30
C SER A 119 4.13 15.49 -6.74
N GLU A 120 4.99 15.10 -7.67
CA GLU A 120 4.62 14.82 -9.08
C GLU A 120 3.73 13.55 -9.23
N TYR A 121 3.40 12.86 -8.13
CA TYR A 121 2.74 11.57 -8.16
C TYR A 121 1.47 11.55 -7.31
N ASP A 122 0.36 11.16 -7.95
CA ASP A 122 -0.89 10.85 -7.26
C ASP A 122 -0.73 9.62 -6.34
N LEU A 123 -1.59 9.51 -5.33
CA LEU A 123 -1.52 8.44 -4.35
C LEU A 123 -1.95 7.10 -4.96
N SER A 124 -1.04 6.12 -5.02
CA SER A 124 -1.33 4.78 -5.52
C SER A 124 -2.21 3.98 -4.56
N MET A 125 -3.17 3.27 -5.15
CA MET A 125 -4.03 2.30 -4.50
C MET A 125 -4.03 0.98 -5.24
N PHE A 126 -4.33 -0.11 -4.53
CA PHE A 126 -4.32 -1.46 -5.07
C PHE A 126 -5.49 -2.29 -4.54
N ARG A 127 -5.99 -3.21 -5.36
CA ARG A 127 -6.91 -4.28 -4.92
C ARG A 127 -6.69 -5.56 -5.70
N LEU A 128 -7.15 -6.68 -5.15
CA LEU A 128 -7.32 -7.91 -5.91
C LEU A 128 -8.46 -7.76 -6.92
N LYS A 129 -8.22 -8.21 -8.15
CA LYS A 129 -9.24 -8.33 -9.19
C LYS A 129 -10.27 -9.38 -8.77
N VAL A 130 -11.50 -9.18 -9.23
CA VAL A 130 -12.65 -10.07 -8.97
C VAL A 130 -13.21 -10.58 -10.28
#